data_AF-R2RDP4-F1
#
_entry.id   AF-R2RDP4-F1
#
_cell.length_a   1.000
_cell.length_b   1.000
_cell.length_c   1.000
_cell.angle_alpha   90.00
_cell.angle_beta   90.00
_cell.angle_gamma   90.00
#
_symmetry.space_group_name_H-M   'P 1'
#
loop_
_entity.id
_entity.type
_entity.pdbx_description
1 polymer ?
#
loop_
_entity_poly.entity_id
_entity_poly.type
_entity_poly.pdbx_seq_one_letter_code
_entity_poly.pdbx_strand_id
1 'polypeptide(L)'
;MKGKSKFDFEVFNDEGFAHLMAFNQQNYTKEQAIKEWRSESMLDEGAPYMVEEAFVRYHFGIDEDNELRNCWWLERRDYGQWSVPVWSIKTPIEYD
;
A
#
# COMPACT_ATOMS: atom_id res chain seq x y z
N MET A 1 -5.44 -22.69 -10.01
CA MET A 1 -5.47 -21.26 -9.63
C MET A 1 -5.05 -21.17 -8.16
N LYS A 2 -3.91 -20.53 -7.86
CA LYS A 2 -3.61 -20.11 -6.48
C LYS A 2 -4.74 -19.16 -6.05
N GLY A 3 -5.32 -19.38 -4.86
CA GLY A 3 -6.51 -18.66 -4.40
C GLY A 3 -6.31 -17.14 -4.44
N LYS A 4 -7.36 -16.39 -4.81
CA LYS A 4 -7.35 -14.93 -4.72
C LYS A 4 -7.00 -14.54 -3.28
N SER A 5 -6.06 -13.60 -3.13
CA SER A 5 -5.74 -13.03 -1.83
C SER A 5 -7.00 -12.38 -1.23
N LYS A 6 -7.10 -12.39 0.11
CA LYS A 6 -8.14 -11.62 0.84
C LYS A 6 -7.80 -10.14 0.94
N PHE A 7 -6.57 -9.74 0.64
CA PHE A 7 -6.16 -8.34 0.63
C PHE A 7 -6.77 -7.64 -0.59
N ASP A 8 -7.43 -6.51 -0.37
CA ASP A 8 -7.97 -5.68 -1.46
C ASP A 8 -7.20 -4.36 -1.56
N PHE A 9 -7.29 -3.52 -0.53
CA PHE A 9 -6.40 -2.38 -0.31
C PHE A 9 -6.34 -2.02 1.18
N GLU A 10 -5.32 -1.26 1.58
CA GLU A 10 -5.17 -0.74 2.95
C GLU A 10 -4.32 0.53 2.99
N VAL A 11 -4.52 1.33 4.04
CA VAL A 11 -3.72 2.52 4.36
C VAL A 11 -2.55 2.09 5.24
N PHE A 12 -1.36 2.61 4.97
CA PHE A 12 -0.14 2.36 5.74
C PHE A 12 0.46 3.67 6.24
N ASN A 13 1.25 3.57 7.30
CA ASN A 13 2.01 4.69 7.85
C ASN A 13 3.47 4.61 7.37
N ASP A 14 4.05 5.76 7.02
CA ASP A 14 5.47 5.92 6.70
C ASP A 14 5.87 7.36 7.04
N GLU A 15 6.95 7.54 7.80
CA GLU A 15 7.37 8.87 8.27
C GLU A 15 7.77 9.83 7.13
N GLY A 16 8.15 9.31 5.96
CA GLY A 16 8.57 10.11 4.80
C GLY A 16 7.46 10.39 3.78
N PHE A 17 6.28 9.78 3.95
CA PHE A 17 5.21 9.84 2.96
C PHE A 17 3.83 10.06 3.59
N ALA A 18 3.03 10.91 2.96
CA ALA A 18 1.63 11.08 3.30
C ALA A 18 0.75 10.22 2.40
N HIS A 19 -0.46 9.90 2.88
CA HIS A 19 -1.49 9.20 2.11
C HIS A 19 -1.01 7.85 1.53
N LEU A 20 -0.12 7.14 2.22
CA LEU A 20 0.40 5.87 1.73
C LEU A 20 -0.71 4.81 1.74
N MET A 21 -1.02 4.25 0.57
CA MET A 21 -1.97 3.15 0.41
C MET A 21 -1.40 2.08 -0.52
N ALA A 22 -1.84 0.84 -0.34
CA ALA A 22 -1.50 -0.26 -1.25
C ALA A 22 -2.75 -0.94 -1.80
N PHE A 23 -2.77 -1.20 -3.11
CA PHE A 23 -3.91 -1.82 -3.82
C PHE A 23 -3.50 -3.12 -4.50
N ASN A 24 -4.30 -4.18 -4.34
CA ASN A 24 -4.02 -5.49 -4.93
C ASN A 24 -4.00 -5.45 -6.47
N GLN A 25 -2.87 -5.79 -7.09
CA GLN A 25 -2.72 -5.80 -8.55
C GLN A 25 -3.62 -6.82 -9.27
N GLN A 26 -4.16 -7.82 -8.55
CA GLN A 26 -5.11 -8.78 -9.11
C GLN A 26 -6.52 -8.21 -9.26
N ASN A 27 -6.84 -7.15 -8.50
CA ASN A 27 -8.17 -6.54 -8.46
C ASN A 27 -8.18 -5.16 -9.12
N TYR A 28 -7.06 -4.43 -9.08
CA TYR A 28 -6.95 -3.08 -9.60
C TYR A 28 -5.88 -2.98 -10.69
N THR A 29 -6.25 -2.37 -11.82
CA THR A 29 -5.25 -1.75 -12.71
C THR A 29 -4.59 -0.58 -12.01
N LYS A 30 -3.41 -0.16 -12.49
CA LYS A 30 -2.69 0.98 -11.93
C LYS A 30 -3.55 2.25 -11.94
N GLU A 31 -4.26 2.50 -13.05
CA GLU A 31 -5.13 3.66 -13.23
C GLU A 31 -6.33 3.65 -12.28
N GLN A 32 -6.94 2.47 -12.07
CA GLN A 32 -8.02 2.31 -11.08
C GLN A 32 -7.51 2.55 -9.66
N ALA A 33 -6.35 2.01 -9.31
CA ALA A 33 -5.75 2.22 -7.99
C ALA A 33 -5.46 3.70 -7.72
N ILE A 34 -4.91 4.44 -8.70
CA ILE A 34 -4.67 5.89 -8.57
C ILE A 34 -5.98 6.66 -8.38
N LYS A 35 -7.03 6.30 -9.14
CA LYS A 35 -8.34 6.94 -9.02
C LYS A 35 -8.94 6.72 -7.63
N GLU A 36 -8.90 5.47 -7.15
CA GLU A 36 -9.43 5.10 -5.83
C GLU A 36 -8.63 5.78 -4.72
N TRP A 37 -7.30 5.75 -4.80
CA TRP A 37 -6.40 6.43 -3.87
C TRP A 37 -6.71 7.92 -3.71
N ARG A 38 -6.93 8.64 -4.81
CA ARG A 38 -7.32 10.06 -4.77
C ARG A 38 -8.65 10.27 -4.08
N SER A 39 -9.64 9.41 -4.38
CA SER A 39 -10.97 9.45 -3.77
C SER A 39 -10.89 9.24 -2.26
N GLU A 40 -10.26 8.15 -1.82
CA GLU A 40 -10.11 7.80 -0.40
C GLU A 40 -9.28 8.82 0.38
N SER A 41 -8.27 9.41 -0.26
CA SER A 41 -7.40 10.42 0.37
C SER A 41 -7.94 11.85 0.27
N MET A 42 -9.10 12.05 -0.37
CA MET A 42 -9.69 13.37 -0.65
C MET A 42 -8.72 14.33 -1.38
N LEU A 43 -7.97 13.81 -2.35
CA LEU A 43 -6.95 14.55 -3.09
C LEU A 43 -7.46 15.01 -4.46
N ASP A 44 -7.07 16.22 -4.84
CA ASP A 44 -7.35 16.78 -6.15
C ASP A 44 -6.58 16.09 -7.28
N GLU A 45 -7.02 16.30 -8.53
CA GLU A 45 -6.37 15.71 -9.70
C GLU A 45 -4.91 16.18 -9.91
N GLY A 46 -4.55 17.33 -9.34
CA GLY A 46 -3.21 17.90 -9.41
C GLY A 46 -2.25 17.45 -8.30
N ALA A 47 -2.74 16.71 -7.29
CA ALA A 47 -1.90 16.32 -6.15
C ALA A 47 -0.70 15.46 -6.62
N PRO A 48 0.53 15.80 -6.18
CA PRO A 48 1.72 15.03 -6.53
C PRO A 48 1.66 13.65 -5.90
N TYR A 49 2.12 12.64 -6.62
CA TYR A 49 2.10 11.26 -6.14
C TYR A 49 3.22 10.45 -6.78
N MET A 50 3.59 9.37 -6.10
CA MET A 50 4.45 8.32 -6.62
C MET A 50 3.68 7.01 -6.64
N VAL A 51 3.98 6.16 -7.64
CA VAL A 51 3.45 4.80 -7.71
C VAL A 51 4.59 3.83 -7.90
N GLU A 52 4.66 2.85 -7.02
CA GLU A 52 5.68 1.80 -7.03
C GLU A 52 5.03 0.42 -7.02
N GLU A 53 5.68 -0.55 -7.63
CA GLU A 53 5.35 -1.96 -7.42
C GLU A 53 5.95 -2.41 -6.10
N ALA A 54 5.12 -3.01 -5.25
CA ALA A 54 5.52 -3.52 -3.95
C ALA A 54 4.77 -4.81 -3.63
N PHE A 55 4.95 -5.32 -2.42
CA PHE A 55 4.24 -6.49 -1.93
C PHE A 55 3.59 -6.19 -0.59
N VAL A 56 2.48 -6.85 -0.28
CA VAL A 56 1.99 -6.93 1.10
C VAL A 56 1.99 -8.36 1.58
N ARG A 57 2.19 -8.53 2.88
CA ARG A 57 2.18 -9.83 3.54
C ARG A 57 1.51 -9.72 4.90
N TYR A 58 0.60 -10.66 5.18
CA TYR A 58 0.02 -10.78 6.52
C TYR A 58 0.97 -11.57 7.41
N HIS A 59 1.48 -10.95 8.47
CA HIS A 59 2.29 -11.64 9.46
C HIS A 59 2.33 -10.91 10.80
N PHE A 60 2.96 -11.54 11.79
CA PHE A 60 3.23 -10.95 13.08
C PHE A 60 4.49 -10.08 13.04
N GLY A 61 4.41 -8.84 13.53
CA GLY A 61 5.50 -7.86 13.52
C GLY A 61 5.38 -6.86 14.67
N ILE A 62 6.36 -5.95 14.74
CA ILE A 62 6.36 -4.81 15.67
C ILE A 62 6.11 -3.56 14.83
N ASP A 63 5.12 -2.76 15.22
CA ASP A 63 4.75 -1.52 14.52
C ASP A 63 5.61 -0.32 14.93
N GLU A 64 5.31 0.85 14.37
CA GLU A 64 6.01 2.12 14.63
C GLU A 64 5.92 2.57 16.10
N ASP A 65 4.88 2.14 16.82
CA ASP A 65 4.66 2.43 18.24
C ASP A 65 5.32 1.38 19.16
N ASN A 66 6.11 0.46 18.58
CA ASN A 66 6.74 -0.65 19.26
C ASN A 66 5.72 -1.64 19.88
N GLU A 67 4.53 -1.74 19.30
CA GLU A 67 3.50 -2.70 19.68
C GLU A 67 3.51 -3.94 18.78
N LEU A 68 3.18 -5.09 19.38
CA LEU A 68 3.07 -6.34 18.64
C LEU A 68 1.74 -6.38 17.88
N ARG A 69 1.81 -6.49 16.55
CA ARG A 69 0.64 -6.53 15.66
C ARG A 69 0.66 -7.77 14.77
N ASN A 70 -0.54 -8.23 14.45
CA ASN A 70 -0.77 -9.24 13.42
C ASN A 70 -1.68 -8.63 12.35
N CYS A 71 -1.09 -8.04 11.33
CA CYS A 71 -1.75 -7.26 10.30
C CYS A 71 -1.02 -7.42 8.95
N TRP A 72 -1.46 -6.67 7.94
CA TRP A 72 -0.74 -6.57 6.68
C TRP A 72 0.45 -5.63 6.83
N TRP A 73 1.58 -6.04 6.28
CA TRP A 73 2.81 -5.26 6.23
C TRP A 73 3.16 -4.97 4.77
N LEU A 74 3.52 -3.73 4.50
CA LEU A 74 4.06 -3.32 3.21
C LEU A 74 5.53 -3.72 3.11
N GLU A 75 5.87 -4.47 2.08
CA GLU A 75 7.15 -5.14 1.90
C GLU A 75 7.77 -4.74 0.56
N ARG A 76 9.06 -4.40 0.60
CA ARG A 76 9.84 -4.14 -0.63
C ARG A 76 10.30 -5.42 -1.32
N ARG A 77 10.21 -6.56 -0.64
CA ARG A 77 10.70 -7.85 -1.11
C ARG A 77 9.55 -8.83 -1.34
N ASP A 78 9.64 -9.58 -2.43
CA ASP A 78 8.79 -10.73 -2.67
C ASP A 78 9.19 -11.93 -1.79
N TYR A 79 8.25 -12.44 -1.00
CA TYR A 79 8.37 -13.66 -0.20
C TYR A 79 7.60 -14.84 -0.82
N GLY A 80 7.39 -14.79 -2.14
CA GLY A 80 6.78 -15.83 -2.95
C GLY A 80 5.29 -15.95 -2.67
N GLN A 81 4.86 -17.15 -2.26
CA GLN A 81 3.42 -17.43 -2.08
C GLN A 81 2.76 -16.69 -0.92
N TRP A 82 3.54 -16.03 -0.06
CA TRP A 82 3.05 -15.26 1.08
C TRP A 82 2.88 -13.78 0.76
N SER A 83 3.37 -13.35 -0.40
CA SER A 83 3.31 -11.96 -0.86
C SER A 83 2.17 -11.78 -1.83
N VAL A 84 1.47 -10.65 -1.69
CA VAL A 84 0.46 -10.17 -2.62
C VAL A 84 1.07 -8.98 -3.35
N PRO A 85 1.20 -9.01 -4.69
CA PRO A 85 1.71 -7.86 -5.42
C PRO A 85 0.71 -6.70 -5.37
N VAL A 86 1.21 -5.50 -5.11
CA VAL A 86 0.39 -4.29 -4.92
C VAL A 86 0.93 -3.10 -5.71
N TRP A 87 0.03 -2.16 -6.02
CA TRP A 87 0.38 -0.78 -6.34
C TRP A 87 0.52 -0.02 -5.02
N SER A 88 1.73 0.41 -4.67
CA SER A 88 1.97 1.33 -3.55
C SER A 88 1.90 2.75 -4.07
N ILE A 89 0.96 3.54 -3.53
CA ILE A 89 0.69 4.92 -3.96
C ILE A 89 0.83 5.83 -2.75
N LYS A 90 1.55 6.95 -2.92
CA LYS A 90 1.89 7.85 -1.81
C LYS A 90 2.24 9.26 -2.28
N THR A 91 2.07 10.23 -1.40
CA THR A 91 2.48 11.62 -1.58
C THR A 91 3.82 11.87 -0.86
N PRO A 92 4.84 12.44 -1.51
CA PRO A 92 6.04 12.88 -0.81
C PRO A 92 5.69 13.95 0.24
N ILE A 93 6.19 13.78 1.47
CA ILE A 93 6.15 14.87 2.45
C ILE A 93 7.26 15.85 2.06
N GLU A 94 6.88 17.02 1.58
CA GLU A 94 7.84 18.12 1.42
C GLU A 94 8.14 18.69 2.81
N TYR A 95 9.41 18.66 3.21
CA TYR A 95 9.89 19.41 4.36
C TYR A 95 10.33 20.78 3.85
N ASP A 96 9.71 21.85 4.36
CA ASP A 96 10.13 23.24 4.16
C ASP A 96 11.53 23.53 4.75
#